data_AF-A0A382M4J7-F1
#
_entry.id   AF-A0A382M4J7-F1
#
_cell.length_a   1.000
_cell.length_b   1.000
_cell.length_c   1.000
_cell.angle_alpha   90.00
_cell.angle_beta   90.00
_cell.angle_gamma   90.00
#
_symmetry.space_group_name_H-M   'P 1'
#
loop_
_entity.id
_entity.type
_entity.pdbx_description
1 polymer ?
#
loop_
_entity_poly.entity_id
_entity_poly.type
_entity_poly.pdbx_seq_one_letter_code
_entity_poly.pdbx_strand_id
1 'polypeptide(L)'
;MQTLDMIDGEPARPPQEVLKGRRYQINANMSGVWHPAVNEGKIVESGQYLGRMTDYFGNTLEEFHAPHRSLILYYWSSPAINVNRRPFGYDWHSGLVSLLDLES
;
A
#
# COMPACT_ATOMS: atom_id res chain seq x y z
N MET A 1 25.12 -6.18 -12.53
CA MET A 1 26.50 -6.22 -12.00
C MET A 1 27.51 -5.40 -12.83
N GLN A 2 27.10 -4.85 -13.98
CA GLN A 2 27.88 -3.88 -14.75
C GLN A 2 28.25 -2.60 -13.98
N THR A 3 27.35 -2.07 -13.14
CA THR A 3 27.65 -0.87 -12.32
C THR A 3 28.81 -1.06 -11.34
N LEU A 4 29.13 -2.31 -11.01
CA LEU A 4 30.22 -2.69 -10.11
C LEU A 4 31.42 -3.26 -10.90
N ASP A 5 31.41 -3.15 -12.23
CA ASP A 5 32.43 -3.67 -13.14
C ASP A 5 32.69 -5.18 -13.03
N MET A 6 31.73 -5.94 -12.50
CA MET A 6 31.83 -7.41 -12.38
C MET A 6 31.35 -8.14 -13.64
N ILE A 7 30.68 -7.44 -14.55
CA ILE A 7 30.21 -7.94 -15.85
C ILE A 7 30.46 -6.83 -16.87
N ASP A 8 30.97 -7.18 -18.05
CA ASP A 8 31.22 -6.22 -19.12
C ASP A 8 29.93 -5.54 -19.63
N GLY A 9 30.10 -4.28 -20.03
CA GLY A 9 29.05 -3.48 -20.68
C GLY A 9 28.54 -2.33 -19.82
N GLU A 10 27.87 -1.38 -20.47
CA GLU A 10 27.33 -0.20 -19.80
C GLU A 10 26.04 -0.52 -19.05
N PRO A 11 25.88 -0.08 -17.79
CA PRO A 11 24.66 -0.30 -17.05
C PRO A 11 23.48 0.41 -17.73
N ALA A 12 22.40 -0.32 -17.93
CA ALA A 12 21.13 0.30 -18.31
C ALA A 12 20.68 1.27 -17.21
N ARG A 13 20.55 2.55 -17.56
CA ARG A 13 20.02 3.61 -16.69
C ARG A 13 18.75 4.17 -17.32
N PRO A 14 17.59 3.50 -17.17
CA PRO A 14 16.35 4.06 -17.66
C PRO A 14 16.09 5.42 -16.98
N PRO A 15 15.37 6.34 -17.63
CA PRO A 15 14.93 7.57 -16.99
C PRO A 15 14.19 7.25 -15.68
N GLN A 16 14.56 7.93 -14.61
CA GLN A 16 13.93 7.81 -13.31
C GLN A 16 13.32 9.14 -12.91
N GLU A 17 12.10 9.11 -12.41
CA GLU A 17 11.47 10.28 -11.79
C GLU A 17 11.56 10.16 -10.27
N VAL A 18 12.00 11.24 -9.63
CA VAL A 18 12.04 11.33 -8.17
C VAL A 18 10.74 11.95 -7.69
N LEU A 19 9.92 11.13 -7.03
CA LEU A 19 8.70 11.61 -6.37
C LEU A 19 9.04 12.15 -4.98
N LYS A 20 8.50 13.33 -4.67
CA LYS A 20 8.54 13.95 -3.36
C LYS A 20 7.13 13.93 -2.79
N GLY A 21 7.01 13.69 -1.49
CA GLY A 21 5.72 13.60 -0.82
C GLY A 21 5.85 13.01 0.56
N ARG A 22 4.75 13.03 1.31
CA ARG A 22 4.65 12.35 2.60
C ARG A 22 4.14 10.92 2.41
N ARG A 23 4.90 9.94 2.92
CA ARG A 23 4.43 8.56 2.99
C ARG A 23 3.50 8.37 4.18
N TYR A 24 2.40 7.66 3.96
CA TYR A 24 1.49 7.23 5.02
C TYR A 24 0.92 5.83 4.72
N GLN A 25 0.21 5.29 5.69
CA GLN A 25 -0.42 3.97 5.59
C GLN A 25 -1.84 4.05 6.14
N ILE A 26 -2.76 3.37 5.45
CA ILE A 26 -4.10 3.10 5.96
C ILE A 26 -4.06 1.78 6.71
N ASN A 27 -4.49 1.81 7.97
CA ASN A 27 -4.55 0.66 8.85
C ASN A 27 -6.01 0.34 9.17
N ALA A 28 -6.31 -0.94 9.32
CA ALA A 28 -7.58 -1.42 9.85
C ALA A 28 -7.68 -1.18 11.35
N ASN A 29 -8.86 -0.81 11.82
CA ASN A 29 -9.18 -0.74 13.25
C ASN A 29 -9.78 -2.05 13.79
N MET A 30 -10.14 -2.98 12.91
CA MET A 30 -10.70 -4.28 13.26
C MET A 30 -10.16 -5.40 12.36
N SER A 31 -10.15 -6.63 12.90
CA SER A 31 -9.77 -7.82 12.16
C SER A 31 -10.86 -8.23 11.16
N GLY A 32 -10.46 -8.80 10.03
CA GLY A 32 -11.40 -9.25 9.01
C GLY A 32 -10.72 -9.74 7.75
N VAL A 33 -11.51 -9.78 6.67
CA VAL A 33 -11.10 -10.16 5.33
C VAL A 33 -10.98 -8.89 4.48
N TRP A 34 -9.76 -8.55 4.07
CA TRP A 34 -9.45 -7.40 3.24
C TRP A 34 -9.66 -7.71 1.77
N HIS A 35 -10.40 -6.82 1.08
CA HIS A 35 -10.68 -6.88 -0.35
C HIS A 35 -10.17 -5.60 -1.01
N PRO A 36 -8.91 -5.58 -1.51
CA PRO A 36 -8.36 -4.41 -2.17
C PRO A 36 -9.06 -4.16 -3.52
N ALA A 37 -9.27 -2.89 -3.84
CA ALA A 37 -9.84 -2.43 -5.12
C ALA A 37 -8.83 -1.65 -5.96
N VAL A 38 -7.54 -1.77 -5.63
CA VAL A 38 -6.46 -0.98 -6.19
C VAL A 38 -5.22 -1.83 -6.46
N ASN A 39 -4.29 -1.29 -7.25
CA ASN A 39 -3.02 -1.93 -7.59
C ASN A 39 -1.85 -0.97 -7.31
N GLU A 40 -0.67 -1.51 -7.03
CA GLU A 40 0.56 -0.73 -6.88
C GLU A 40 0.93 0.07 -8.14
N GLY A 41 1.62 1.19 -7.96
CA GLY A 41 2.05 2.07 -9.04
C GLY A 41 0.93 2.92 -9.66
N LYS A 42 -0.31 2.80 -9.18
CA LYS A 42 -1.43 3.64 -9.62
C LYS A 42 -1.60 4.87 -8.73
N ILE A 43 -2.01 5.97 -9.34
CA ILE A 43 -2.45 7.18 -8.64
C ILE A 43 -3.94 7.03 -8.32
N VAL A 44 -4.31 7.38 -7.10
CA VAL A 44 -5.70 7.50 -6.64
C VAL A 44 -6.01 8.97 -6.38
N GLU A 45 -7.25 9.37 -6.65
CA GLU A 45 -7.75 10.71 -6.34
C GLU A 45 -8.33 10.78 -4.93
N SER A 46 -8.46 11.98 -4.37
CA SER A 46 -9.12 12.17 -3.07
C SER A 46 -10.56 11.62 -3.10
N GLY A 47 -10.95 10.88 -2.07
CA GLY A 47 -12.23 10.19 -1.95
C GLY A 47 -12.33 8.88 -2.74
N GLN A 48 -11.33 8.52 -3.55
CA GLN A 48 -11.38 7.30 -4.35
C GLN A 48 -11.40 6.04 -3.46
N TYR A 49 -12.25 5.08 -3.82
CA TYR A 49 -12.38 3.79 -3.14
C TYR A 49 -11.10 2.96 -3.25
N LEU A 50 -10.60 2.48 -2.12
CA LEU A 50 -9.39 1.67 -2.01
C LEU A 50 -9.66 0.19 -1.78
N GLY A 51 -10.84 -0.13 -1.24
CA GLY A 51 -11.25 -1.48 -0.90
C GLY A 51 -12.12 -1.52 0.35
N ARG A 52 -12.47 -2.72 0.79
CA ARG A 52 -13.32 -2.93 1.97
C ARG A 52 -12.81 -4.06 2.86
N MET A 53 -13.15 -3.96 4.13
CA MET A 53 -13.08 -5.06 5.09
C MET A 53 -14.43 -5.76 5.17
N THR A 54 -14.43 -7.10 5.20
CA THR A 54 -15.63 -7.89 5.51
C THR A 54 -15.41 -8.79 6.70
N ASP A 55 -16.49 -9.28 7.30
CA ASP A 55 -16.45 -10.46 8.15
C ASP A 55 -16.26 -11.74 7.32
N TYR A 56 -16.22 -12.90 7.99
CA TYR A 56 -16.08 -14.20 7.34
C TYR A 56 -17.30 -14.63 6.52
N PHE A 57 -18.45 -14.00 6.71
CA PHE A 57 -19.68 -14.26 5.96
C PHE A 57 -19.84 -13.33 4.76
N GLY A 58 -18.93 -12.37 4.58
CA GLY A 58 -18.93 -11.40 3.48
C GLY A 58 -19.72 -10.12 3.79
N ASN A 59 -20.21 -9.93 5.02
CA ASN A 59 -20.83 -8.67 5.41
C ASN A 59 -19.77 -7.58 5.48
N THR A 60 -20.04 -6.42 4.89
CA THR A 60 -19.10 -5.28 4.90
C THR A 60 -19.02 -4.69 6.30
N LEU A 61 -17.79 -4.56 6.80
CA LEU A 61 -17.48 -3.97 8.09
C LEU A 61 -17.07 -2.49 7.94
N GLU A 62 -16.22 -2.20 6.94
CA GLU A 62 -15.68 -0.87 6.71
C GLU A 62 -15.25 -0.73 5.24
N GLU A 63 -15.44 0.46 4.68
CA GLU A 63 -14.92 0.85 3.36
C GLU A 63 -13.81 1.88 3.55
N PHE A 64 -12.75 1.76 2.75
CA PHE A 64 -11.57 2.59 2.86
C PHE A 64 -11.43 3.45 1.62
N HIS A 65 -11.19 4.74 1.82
CA HIS A 65 -11.07 5.73 0.75
C HIS A 65 -9.78 6.52 0.90
N ALA A 66 -9.22 6.98 -0.22
CA ALA A 66 -8.03 7.81 -0.24
C ALA A 66 -8.33 9.21 0.34
N PRO A 67 -7.62 9.67 1.38
CA PRO A 67 -7.84 11.03 1.91
C PRO A 67 -7.42 12.12 0.91
N HIS A 68 -6.34 11.88 0.17
CA HIS A 68 -5.73 12.82 -0.76
C HIS A 68 -5.37 12.12 -2.05
N ARG A 69 -4.99 12.90 -3.07
CA ARG A 69 -4.42 12.38 -4.30
C ARG A 69 -3.03 11.80 -4.03
N SER A 70 -2.87 10.50 -4.26
CA SER A 70 -1.71 9.74 -3.79
C SER A 70 -1.28 8.65 -4.76
N LEU A 71 0.02 8.35 -4.79
CA LEU A 71 0.53 7.14 -5.44
C LEU A 71 0.43 5.95 -4.49
N ILE A 72 -0.10 4.82 -4.95
CA ILE A 72 -0.07 3.56 -4.21
C ILE A 72 1.33 2.95 -4.35
N LEU A 73 2.03 2.83 -3.22
CA LEU A 73 3.35 2.21 -3.17
C LEU A 73 3.23 0.69 -3.14
N TYR A 74 2.33 0.17 -2.30
CA TYR A 74 1.97 -1.24 -2.20
C TYR A 74 0.69 -1.41 -1.36
N TYR A 75 0.09 -2.59 -1.40
CA TYR A 75 -1.05 -2.97 -0.56
C TYR A 75 -0.90 -4.41 -0.06
N TRP A 76 -1.65 -4.77 0.99
CA TRP A 76 -1.67 -6.13 1.49
C TRP A 76 -2.53 -7.01 0.57
N SER A 77 -1.91 -7.99 -0.07
CA SER A 77 -2.60 -8.97 -0.93
C SER A 77 -3.13 -10.17 -0.16
N SER A 78 -2.59 -10.46 1.03
CA SER A 78 -3.16 -11.44 1.95
C SER A 78 -4.47 -10.90 2.53
N PRO A 79 -5.58 -11.64 2.43
CA PRO A 79 -6.87 -11.15 2.86
C PRO A 79 -7.01 -11.13 4.39
N ALA A 80 -6.30 -11.99 5.13
CA ALA A 80 -6.48 -12.10 6.58
C ALA A 80 -5.76 -10.96 7.32
N ILE A 81 -6.53 -10.04 7.89
CA ILE A 81 -6.03 -8.91 8.71
C ILE A 81 -6.34 -9.18 10.18
N ASN A 82 -5.32 -9.01 11.04
CA ASN A 82 -5.46 -9.22 12.48
C ASN A 82 -4.82 -8.07 13.25
N VAL A 83 -5.65 -7.17 13.77
CA VAL A 83 -5.22 -5.95 14.47
C VAL A 83 -4.60 -6.22 15.85
N ASN A 84 -4.81 -7.42 16.40
CA ASN A 84 -4.25 -7.85 17.68
C ASN A 84 -2.89 -8.53 17.52
N ARG A 85 -2.49 -8.90 16.29
CA ARG A 85 -1.23 -9.59 16.04
C ARG A 85 -0.07 -8.60 16.07
N ARG A 86 0.64 -8.58 17.20
CA ARG A 86 1.75 -7.65 17.47
C ARG A 86 3.08 -8.35 17.77
N PRO A 87 3.70 -9.04 16.79
CA PRO A 87 5.01 -9.66 17.01
C PRO A 87 6.04 -8.58 17.31
N PHE A 88 6.73 -8.72 18.45
CA PHE A 88 7.72 -7.73 18.94
C PHE A 88 7.15 -6.30 19.09
N GLY A 89 5.83 -6.16 19.28
CA GLY A 89 5.16 -4.87 19.43
C GLY A 89 4.79 -4.16 18.13
N TYR A 90 5.17 -4.69 16.96
CA TYR A 90 4.85 -4.09 15.66
C TYR A 90 3.42 -4.33 15.22
N ASP A 91 2.77 -3.32 14.64
CA ASP A 91 1.35 -3.33 14.24
C ASP A 91 1.12 -3.47 12.72
N TRP A 92 2.16 -3.67 11.92
CA TRP A 92 2.11 -3.94 10.47
C TRP A 92 1.14 -5.03 9.98
N HIS A 93 0.54 -5.83 10.86
CA HIS A 93 -0.54 -6.77 10.53
C HIS A 93 -1.93 -6.12 10.44
N SER A 94 -2.05 -4.83 10.76
CA SER A 94 -3.24 -4.01 10.49
C SER A 94 -3.15 -3.23 9.19
N GLY A 95 -2.01 -3.23 8.50
CA GLY A 95 -1.80 -2.45 7.28
C GLY A 95 -2.68 -2.93 6.12
N LEU A 96 -3.21 -1.97 5.35
CA LEU A 96 -4.05 -2.24 4.19
C LEU A 96 -3.41 -1.71 2.91
N VAL A 97 -3.07 -0.42 2.88
CA VAL A 97 -2.51 0.27 1.71
C VAL A 97 -1.44 1.27 2.17
N SER A 98 -0.27 1.27 1.54
CA SER A 98 0.75 2.31 1.71
C SER A 98 0.72 3.27 0.54
N LEU A 99 0.73 4.57 0.85
CA LEU A 99 0.55 5.64 -0.10
C LEU A 99 1.63 6.72 0.06
N LEU A 100 1.89 7.44 -1.03
CA LEU A 100 2.68 8.66 -1.07
C LEU A 100 1.76 9.82 -1.50
N ASP A 101 1.53 10.77 -0.60
CA ASP A 101 0.79 12.00 -0.90
C ASP A 101 1.51 12.77 -2.02
N LEU A 102 0.80 13.15 -3.09
CA LEU A 102 1.36 13.90 -4.22
C LEU A 102 1.07 15.41 -4.17
N GLU A 103 0.27 15.85 -3.21
CA GLU A 103 -0.14 17.26 -3.02
C GLU A 103 0.63 17.95 -1.87
N SER A 104 1.80 17.40 -1.48
CA SER A 104 2.66 17.93 -0.39
C SER A 104 3.54 19.09 -0.83
#